data_AF-A0A366FN72-F1
#
_entry.id   AF-A0A366FN72-F1
#
_cell.length_a   1.000
_cell.length_b   1.000
_cell.length_c   1.000
_cell.angle_alpha   90.00
_cell.angle_beta   90.00
_cell.angle_gamma   90.00
#
_symmetry.space_group_name_H-M   'P 1'
#
loop_
_entity.id
_entity.type
_entity.pdbx_description
1 polymer ?
#
loop_
_entity_poly.entity_id
_entity_poly.type
_entity_poly.pdbx_seq_one_letter_code
_entity_poly.pdbx_strand_id
1 'polypeptide(L)'
;MDTDRYVEHGIAVFANWGVFGAIAIGFLMEGVTREAYPLSLVGVAAAVAGFVGHLIVNARFGRTFSRAEAGLGLAAVALVVLVFTVSWLASSLRDTTVWTGLTLIVALIASGFVYLATRFGVRSAFSQIRGRSGRGGRR
;
A
#
# COMPACT_ATOMS: atom_id res chain seq x y z
N MET A 1 -6.29 27.62 -11.02
CA MET A 1 -6.55 27.28 -9.60
C MET A 1 -6.66 25.77 -9.37
N ASP A 2 -7.40 24.99 -10.19
CA ASP A 2 -7.47 23.53 -10.03
C ASP A 2 -6.19 22.78 -10.48
N THR A 3 -5.50 23.29 -11.50
CA THR A 3 -4.25 22.70 -12.01
C THR A 3 -3.12 22.79 -11.00
N ASP A 4 -2.98 23.92 -10.30
CA ASP A 4 -1.91 24.13 -9.31
C ASP A 4 -2.04 23.15 -8.15
N ARG A 5 -3.26 23.01 -7.61
CA ARG A 5 -3.55 21.99 -6.57
C ARG A 5 -3.33 20.57 -7.05
N TYR A 6 -3.54 20.30 -8.35
CA TYR A 6 -3.25 18.99 -8.93
C TYR A 6 -1.75 18.70 -8.96
N VAL A 7 -0.96 19.68 -9.41
CA VAL A 7 0.50 19.57 -9.44
C VAL A 7 1.07 19.47 -8.03
N GLU A 8 0.63 20.30 -7.08
CA GLU A 8 1.06 20.25 -5.67
C GLU A 8 0.80 18.89 -5.02
N HIS A 9 -0.39 18.33 -5.22
CA HIS A 9 -0.74 17.00 -4.73
C HIS A 9 0.19 15.92 -5.32
N GLY A 10 0.42 15.96 -6.64
CA GLY A 10 1.30 15.02 -7.31
C GLY A 10 2.75 15.09 -6.80
N ILE A 11 3.28 16.31 -6.63
CA ILE A 11 4.62 16.53 -6.06
C ILE A 11 4.69 16.00 -4.61
N ALA A 12 3.67 16.25 -3.79
CA ALA A 12 3.63 15.77 -2.41
C ALA A 12 3.62 14.25 -2.33
N VAL A 13 2.81 13.58 -3.15
CA VAL A 13 2.78 12.11 -3.23
C VAL A 13 4.13 11.57 -3.71
N PHE A 14 4.70 12.17 -4.75
CA PHE A 14 6.00 11.76 -5.29
C PHE A 14 7.13 11.94 -4.27
N ALA A 15 7.22 13.10 -3.61
CA ALA A 15 8.24 13.37 -2.59
C ALA A 15 8.12 12.41 -1.40
N ASN A 16 6.89 12.15 -0.94
CA ASN A 16 6.62 11.18 0.12
C ASN A 16 7.17 9.79 -0.25
N TRP A 17 6.85 9.29 -1.45
CA TRP A 17 7.36 8.00 -1.90
C TRP A 17 8.85 8.00 -2.24
N GLY A 18 9.40 9.12 -2.70
CA GLY A 18 10.83 9.27 -2.93
C GLY A 18 11.63 9.07 -1.65
N VAL A 19 11.23 9.73 -0.55
CA VAL A 19 11.91 9.63 0.75
C VAL A 19 11.67 8.26 1.39
N PHE A 20 10.40 7.90 1.62
CA PHE A 20 10.09 6.65 2.32
C PHE A 20 10.43 5.41 1.50
N GLY A 21 10.30 5.47 0.17
CA GLY A 21 10.69 4.40 -0.73
C GLY A 21 12.20 4.18 -0.75
N ALA A 22 13.01 5.25 -0.77
CA ALA A 22 14.47 5.12 -0.70
C ALA A 22 14.92 4.52 0.64
N ILE A 23 14.35 4.99 1.76
CA ILE A 23 14.63 4.42 3.09
C ILE A 23 14.21 2.95 3.14
N ALA A 24 13.00 2.63 2.66
CA ALA A 24 12.48 1.26 2.64
C ALA A 24 13.41 0.31 1.87
N ILE A 25 13.78 0.67 0.63
CA ILE A 25 14.66 -0.14 -0.20
C ILE A 25 16.05 -0.28 0.45
N GLY A 26 16.63 0.81 0.94
CA GLY A 26 17.95 0.79 1.57
C GLY A 26 18.01 -0.17 2.76
N PHE A 27 17.06 -0.06 3.70
CA PHE A 27 17.02 -0.94 4.86
C PHE A 27 16.61 -2.38 4.55
N LEU A 28 15.73 -2.60 3.57
CA LEU A 28 15.39 -3.95 3.10
C LEU A 28 16.61 -4.65 2.50
N MET A 29 17.34 -3.97 1.60
CA MET A 29 18.56 -4.50 0.98
C MET A 29 19.66 -4.74 2.01
N GLU A 30 19.87 -3.79 2.93
CA GLU A 30 20.87 -3.93 3.97
C GLU A 30 20.57 -5.08 4.92
N GLY A 31 19.31 -5.21 5.35
CA GLY A 31 18.86 -6.30 6.22
C GLY A 31 18.96 -7.67 5.55
N VAL A 32 18.67 -7.77 4.25
CA VAL A 32 18.88 -9.00 3.48
C VAL A 32 20.37 -9.32 3.32
N THR A 33 21.20 -8.32 3.02
CA THR A 33 22.65 -8.51 2.79
C THR A 33 23.38 -8.90 4.07
N ARG A 34 23.02 -8.29 5.21
CA ARG A 34 23.60 -8.58 6.53
C ARG A 34 22.91 -9.72 7.28
N GLU A 35 21.88 -10.33 6.70
CA GLU A 35 21.03 -11.31 7.38
C GLU A 35 20.48 -10.78 8.73
N ALA A 36 20.14 -9.50 8.78
CA ALA A 36 19.68 -8.80 9.96
C ALA A 36 18.20 -8.44 9.81
N TYR A 37 17.32 -9.35 10.23
CA TYR A 37 15.86 -9.14 10.17
C TYR A 37 15.38 -7.82 10.81
N PRO A 38 15.92 -7.35 11.96
CA PRO A 38 15.52 -6.06 12.51
C PRO A 38 15.79 -4.87 11.58
N LEU A 39 16.85 -4.90 10.76
CA LEU A 39 17.09 -3.86 9.76
C LEU A 39 16.04 -3.92 8.65
N SER A 40 15.68 -5.12 8.19
CA SER A 40 14.60 -5.30 7.22
C SER A 40 13.26 -4.78 7.76
N LEU A 41 12.98 -4.95 9.05
CA LEU A 41 11.78 -4.39 9.70
C LEU A 41 11.73 -2.85 9.65
N VAL A 42 12.87 -2.16 9.78
CA VAL A 42 12.94 -0.71 9.59
C VAL A 42 12.52 -0.35 8.15
N GLY A 43 12.97 -1.13 7.17
CA GLY A 43 12.58 -0.96 5.78
C GLY A 43 11.07 -1.17 5.54
N VAL A 44 10.49 -2.23 6.13
CA VAL A 44 9.04 -2.47 6.07
C VAL A 44 8.27 -1.33 6.76
N ALA A 45 8.71 -0.89 7.94
CA ALA A 45 8.09 0.22 8.66
C ALA A 45 8.13 1.52 7.84
N ALA A 46 9.22 1.79 7.13
CA ALA A 46 9.32 2.93 6.21
C ALA A 46 8.34 2.83 5.04
N ALA A 47 8.16 1.63 4.45
CA ALA A 47 7.17 1.43 3.39
C ALA A 47 5.73 1.69 3.89
N VAL A 48 5.41 1.20 5.09
CA VAL A 48 4.11 1.47 5.75
C VAL A 48 3.94 2.97 6.04
N ALA A 49 4.99 3.64 6.54
CA ALA A 49 4.97 5.08 6.76
C ALA A 49 4.74 5.86 5.47
N GLY A 50 5.35 5.44 4.35
CA GLY A 50 5.09 6.01 3.02
C GLY A 50 3.64 5.86 2.60
N PHE A 51 3.03 4.70 2.84
CA PHE A 51 1.59 4.50 2.57
C PHE A 51 0.69 5.38 3.45
N VAL A 52 0.97 5.47 4.76
CA VAL A 52 0.24 6.35 5.69
C VAL A 52 0.40 7.82 5.28
N GLY A 53 1.61 8.24 4.90
CA GLY A 53 1.88 9.57 4.39
C GLY A 53 1.06 9.90 3.14
N HIS A 54 0.91 8.95 2.21
CA HIS A 54 0.04 9.11 1.06
C HIS A 54 -1.43 9.29 1.48
N LEU A 55 -1.94 8.53 2.46
CA LEU A 55 -3.28 8.74 3.01
C LEU A 55 -3.46 10.15 3.58
N ILE A 56 -2.47 10.65 4.31
CA ILE A 56 -2.49 12.00 4.89
C ILE A 56 -2.49 13.07 3.79
N VAL A 57 -1.64 12.93 2.77
CA VAL A 57 -1.62 13.82 1.60
C VAL A 57 -3.00 13.82 0.94
N ASN A 58 -3.56 12.65 0.65
CA ASN A 58 -4.89 12.53 0.06
C ASN A 58 -5.97 13.21 0.90
N ALA A 59 -5.97 13.01 2.22
CA ALA A 59 -6.90 13.67 3.12
C ALA A 59 -6.76 15.20 3.12
N ARG A 60 -5.53 15.74 3.07
CA ARG A 60 -5.27 17.18 3.06
C ARG A 60 -5.71 17.87 1.76
N PHE A 61 -5.61 17.17 0.64
CA PHE A 61 -6.07 17.66 -0.66
C PHE A 61 -7.53 17.30 -0.97
N GLY A 62 -8.23 16.61 -0.05
CA GLY A 62 -9.63 16.19 -0.26
C GLY A 62 -9.80 15.17 -1.40
N ARG A 63 -8.78 14.35 -1.63
CA ARG A 63 -8.71 13.38 -2.73
C ARG A 63 -8.70 11.95 -2.20
N THR A 64 -9.04 11.02 -3.09
CA THR A 64 -8.83 9.58 -2.90
C THR A 64 -7.82 9.10 -3.93
N PHE A 65 -7.26 7.90 -3.74
CA PHE A 65 -6.42 7.28 -4.77
C PHE A 65 -7.13 7.22 -6.12
N SER A 66 -6.47 7.76 -7.13
CA SER A 66 -6.82 7.59 -8.52
C SER A 66 -6.69 6.13 -8.95
N ARG A 67 -7.30 5.79 -10.09
CA ARG A 67 -7.14 4.45 -10.68
C ARG A 67 -5.68 4.15 -11.03
N ALA A 68 -4.93 5.17 -11.47
CA ALA A 68 -3.52 5.04 -11.81
C ALA A 68 -2.66 4.75 -10.57
N GLU A 69 -2.85 5.48 -9.48
CA GLU A 69 -2.11 5.26 -8.22
C GLU A 69 -2.43 3.88 -7.62
N ALA A 70 -3.70 3.47 -7.62
CA ALA A 70 -4.09 2.15 -7.16
C ALA A 70 -3.50 1.04 -8.05
N GLY A 71 -3.49 1.25 -9.36
CA GLY A 71 -2.88 0.32 -10.33
C GLY A 71 -1.37 0.19 -10.14
N LEU A 72 -0.67 1.31 -9.93
CA LEU A 72 0.77 1.32 -9.62
C LEU A 72 1.06 0.59 -8.31
N GLY A 73 0.27 0.84 -7.26
CA GLY A 73 0.37 0.12 -6.00
C GLY A 73 0.19 -1.39 -6.19
N LEU A 74 -0.84 -1.82 -6.93
CA LEU A 74 -1.09 -3.23 -7.21
C LEU A 74 0.04 -3.86 -8.03
N ALA A 75 0.54 -3.17 -9.05
CA ALA A 75 1.66 -3.63 -9.86
C ALA A 75 2.94 -3.81 -9.03
N ALA A 76 3.23 -2.87 -8.12
CA ALA A 76 4.35 -2.97 -7.20
C ALA A 76 4.21 -4.18 -6.26
N VAL A 77 3.02 -4.40 -5.69
CA VAL A 77 2.73 -5.57 -4.85
C VAL A 77 2.90 -6.87 -5.65
N ALA A 78 2.34 -6.95 -6.84
CA ALA A 78 2.44 -8.12 -7.71
C ALA A 78 3.90 -8.44 -8.06
N LEU A 79 4.71 -7.42 -8.34
CA LEU A 79 6.13 -7.57 -8.61
C LEU A 79 6.88 -8.13 -7.39
N VAL A 80 6.63 -7.59 -6.19
CA VAL A 80 7.25 -8.08 -4.95
C VAL A 80 6.89 -9.54 -4.70
N VAL A 81 5.60 -9.89 -4.83
CA VAL A 81 5.12 -11.28 -4.67
C VAL A 81 5.76 -12.21 -5.70
N LEU A 82 5.86 -11.77 -6.96
CA LEU A 82 6.48 -12.56 -8.03
C LEU A 82 7.95 -12.81 -7.74
N VAL A 83 8.72 -11.77 -7.43
CA VAL A 83 10.15 -11.89 -7.12
C VAL A 83 10.36 -12.82 -5.92
N PHE A 84 9.59 -12.63 -4.85
CA PHE A 84 9.64 -13.51 -3.67
C PHE A 84 9.35 -14.96 -4.03
N THR A 85 8.29 -15.23 -4.81
CA THR A 85 7.89 -16.58 -5.20
C THR A 85 8.96 -17.26 -6.06
N VAL A 86 9.51 -16.55 -7.04
CA VAL A 86 10.59 -17.08 -7.90
C VAL A 86 11.84 -17.39 -7.08
N SER A 87 12.27 -16.48 -6.20
CA SER A 87 13.44 -16.71 -5.34
C SER A 87 13.24 -17.88 -4.38
N TRP A 88 12.03 -18.02 -3.83
CA TRP A 88 11.65 -19.14 -2.97
C TRP A 88 11.69 -20.47 -3.73
N LEU A 89 11.09 -20.54 -4.92
CA LEU A 89 11.10 -21.75 -5.77
C LEU A 89 12.50 -22.14 -6.22
N ALA A 90 13.39 -21.17 -6.40
CA ALA A 90 14.80 -21.41 -6.70
C ALA A 90 15.61 -21.89 -5.47
N SER A 91 14.99 -22.03 -4.29
CA SER A 91 15.66 -22.40 -3.02
C SER A 91 16.87 -21.51 -2.69
N SER A 92 16.81 -20.24 -3.13
CA SER A 92 17.89 -19.26 -3.03
C SER A 92 17.77 -18.34 -1.81
N LEU A 93 16.73 -18.56 -0.98
CA LEU A 93 16.41 -17.70 0.15
C LEU A 93 16.95 -18.28 1.46
N ARG A 94 17.60 -17.41 2.23
CA ARG A 94 17.93 -17.67 3.64
C ARG A 94 16.72 -17.35 4.52
N ASP A 95 16.66 -17.93 5.71
CA ASP A 95 15.53 -17.77 6.64
C ASP A 95 15.17 -16.30 6.90
N THR A 96 16.16 -15.42 7.06
CA THR A 96 15.94 -13.98 7.27
C THR A 96 15.30 -13.28 6.07
N THR A 97 15.64 -13.68 4.84
CA THR A 97 15.00 -13.17 3.63
C THR A 97 13.56 -13.65 3.50
N VAL A 98 13.29 -14.88 3.95
CA VAL A 98 11.94 -15.46 3.99
C VAL A 98 11.04 -14.65 4.90
N TRP A 99 11.45 -14.47 6.17
CA TRP A 99 10.69 -13.69 7.14
C TRP A 99 10.50 -12.24 6.69
N THR A 100 11.53 -11.63 6.12
CA THR A 100 11.45 -10.28 5.54
C THR A 100 10.40 -10.21 4.45
N GLY A 101 10.45 -11.12 3.47
CA GLY A 101 9.51 -11.16 2.36
C GLY A 101 8.07 -11.39 2.82
N LEU A 102 7.84 -12.35 3.72
CA LEU A 102 6.51 -12.63 4.29
C LEU A 102 5.96 -11.41 5.05
N THR A 103 6.79 -10.75 5.86
CA THR A 103 6.39 -9.56 6.61
C THR A 103 6.00 -8.42 5.67
N LEU A 104 6.80 -8.19 4.61
CA LEU A 104 6.51 -7.18 3.61
C LEU A 104 5.19 -7.49 2.88
N ILE A 105 4.96 -8.74 2.47
CA ILE A 105 3.71 -9.17 1.80
C ILE A 105 2.50 -8.93 2.71
N VAL A 106 2.59 -9.32 3.99
CA VAL A 106 1.50 -9.08 4.96
C VAL A 106 1.23 -7.60 5.13
N ALA A 107 2.27 -6.76 5.23
CA ALA A 107 2.12 -5.31 5.35
C ALA A 107 1.46 -4.70 4.10
N LEU A 108 1.81 -5.18 2.90
CA LEU A 108 1.21 -4.74 1.64
C LEU A 108 -0.27 -5.13 1.54
N ILE A 109 -0.62 -6.37 1.91
CA ILE A 109 -2.01 -6.85 1.95
C ILE A 109 -2.83 -6.03 2.96
N ALA A 110 -2.30 -5.81 4.16
CA ALA A 110 -2.94 -4.98 5.19
C ALA A 110 -3.19 -3.56 4.69
N SER A 111 -2.22 -2.96 4.00
CA SER A 111 -2.37 -1.64 3.36
C SER A 111 -3.47 -1.63 2.29
N GLY A 112 -3.59 -2.71 1.51
CA GLY A 112 -4.70 -2.92 0.58
C GLY A 112 -6.07 -2.90 1.26
N PHE A 113 -6.21 -3.57 2.40
CA PHE A 113 -7.46 -3.53 3.19
C PHE A 113 -7.76 -2.14 3.74
N VAL A 114 -6.75 -1.41 4.24
CA VAL A 114 -6.91 -0.01 4.67
C VAL A 114 -7.35 0.87 3.51
N TYR A 115 -6.79 0.69 2.32
CA TYR A 115 -7.24 1.36 1.11
C TYR A 115 -8.71 1.05 0.77
N LEU A 116 -9.13 -0.22 0.83
CA LEU A 116 -10.53 -0.59 0.59
C LEU A 116 -11.47 0.06 1.61
N ALA A 117 -11.08 0.07 2.89
CA ALA A 117 -11.85 0.69 3.97
C ALA A 117 -12.00 2.21 3.78
N THR A 118 -10.93 2.88 3.35
CA THR A 118 -10.94 4.34 3.10
C THR A 118 -11.68 4.72 1.82
N ARG A 119 -11.59 3.92 0.75
CA ARG A 119 -12.23 4.21 -0.54
C ARG A 119 -13.72 3.93 -0.55
N PHE A 120 -14.13 2.76 -0.05
CA PHE A 120 -15.53 2.33 -0.10
C PHE A 120 -16.30 2.72 1.17
N GLY A 121 -15.59 3.11 2.23
CA GLY A 121 -16.16 3.41 3.53
C GLY A 121 -16.68 2.14 4.21
N VAL A 122 -16.37 1.98 5.49
CA VAL A 122 -16.86 0.85 6.31
C VAL A 122 -18.40 0.79 6.36
N ARG A 123 -19.08 1.92 6.07
CA ARG A 123 -20.55 2.08 6.14
C ARG A 123 -21.30 1.90 4.81
N SER A 124 -20.67 2.03 3.65
CA SER A 124 -21.36 1.87 2.34
C SER A 124 -21.72 0.41 2.04
N ALA A 125 -20.95 -0.53 2.60
CA ALA A 125 -21.22 -1.97 2.48
C ALA A 125 -22.55 -2.39 3.14
N PHE A 126 -23.03 -1.67 4.16
CA PHE A 126 -24.25 -2.01 4.89
C PHE A 126 -25.49 -1.22 4.46
N SER A 127 -25.35 -0.11 3.73
CA SER A 127 -26.50 0.72 3.31
C SER A 127 -27.22 0.17 2.08
N GLN A 128 -26.54 -0.60 1.21
CA GLN A 128 -27.15 -1.16 0.00
C GLN A 128 -28.04 -2.38 0.28
N ILE A 129 -27.82 -3.10 1.39
CA ILE A 129 -28.63 -4.27 1.78
C ILE A 129 -30.00 -3.83 2.32
N ARG A 130 -30.14 -2.59 2.84
CA ARG A 130 -31.39 -2.09 3.44
C ARG A 130 -32.32 -1.36 2.47
N GLY A 131 -31.83 -0.96 1.29
CA GLY A 131 -32.59 -0.16 0.31
C GLY A 131 -33.47 -0.95 -0.67
N ARG A 132 -33.33 -2.29 -0.73
CA ARG A 132 -34.02 -3.11 -1.75
C ARG A 132 -35.22 -3.93 -1.25
N SER A 133 -35.52 -3.97 0.05
CA SER A 133 -36.68 -4.72 0.58
C SER A 133 -37.92 -3.86 0.86
N GLY A 134 -37.95 -2.59 0.45
CA GLY A 134 -38.98 -1.64 0.87
C GLY A 134 -39.83 -0.99 -0.25
N ARG A 135 -39.65 -1.36 -1.52
CA ARG A 135 -40.35 -0.68 -2.64
C ARG A 135 -41.03 -1.68 -3.56
N GLY A 136 -42.14 -2.23 -3.07
CA GLY A 136 -42.97 -3.17 -3.82
C GLY A 136 -44.32 -3.39 -3.13
N GLY A 137 -45.07 -2.31 -2.89
CA GLY A 137 -46.38 -2.43 -2.28
C GLY A 137 -47.00 -1.09 -1.95
N ARG A 138 -47.60 -0.45 -2.96
CA ARG A 138 -48.81 0.37 -2.78
C ARG A 138 -49.49 0.52 -4.14
N ARG A 139 -50.64 -0.16 -4.21
CA ARG A 139 -51.74 0.10 -5.13
C ARG A 139 -52.25 1.52 -4.95
#